data_AF-S0JJ96-F1
#
_entry.id   AF-S0JJ96-F1
#
_cell.length_a   1.000
_cell.length_b   1.000
_cell.length_c   1.000
_cell.angle_alpha   90.00
_cell.angle_beta   90.00
_cell.angle_gamma   90.00
#
_symmetry.space_group_name_H-M   'P 1'
#
loop_
_entity.id
_entity.type
_entity.pdbx_description
1 polymer ?
#
loop_
_entity_poly.entity_id
_entity_poly.type
_entity_poly.pdbx_seq_one_letter_code
_entity_poly.pdbx_strand_id
1 'polypeptide(L)'
;MSENREYQEKKRILFLGLPWTFTKYTIGQEILTVNTGLLRTEENYCYMYKIQDVKLTTTLTERIFGLATVVCYTGDVTHPQISLTHIKNAREIKDFILEAAEEARQKRRTMNTLDIGSSGSEEE
;
A
#
# COMPACT_ATOMS: atom_id res chain seq x y z
N MET A 1 -2.63 21.77 2.70
CA MET A 1 -3.77 21.26 1.89
C MET A 1 -3.25 20.02 1.19
N SER A 2 -3.16 18.90 1.91
CA SER A 2 -2.68 17.65 1.34
C SER A 2 -3.83 17.11 0.50
N GLU A 3 -3.68 17.16 -0.81
CA GLU A 3 -4.56 16.47 -1.73
C GLU A 3 -4.45 14.99 -1.37
N ASN A 4 -5.45 14.46 -0.67
CA ASN A 4 -5.46 13.09 -0.18
C ASN A 4 -5.72 12.18 -1.40
N ARG A 5 -4.67 11.95 -2.19
CA ARG A 5 -4.72 11.08 -3.36
C ARG A 5 -4.96 9.67 -2.85
N GLU A 6 -6.18 9.20 -2.99
CA GLU A 6 -6.58 7.84 -2.68
C GLU A 6 -6.80 7.08 -3.98
N TYR A 7 -6.07 5.99 -4.15
CA TYR A 7 -6.28 5.09 -5.27
C TYR A 7 -7.23 3.97 -4.83
N GLN A 8 -8.28 3.75 -5.61
CA GLN A 8 -9.20 2.65 -5.42
C GLN A 8 -9.14 1.74 -6.64
N GLU A 9 -8.73 0.49 -6.42
CA GLU A 9 -8.68 -0.52 -7.46
C GLU A 9 -9.44 -1.77 -7.05
N LYS A 10 -9.84 -2.54 -8.05
CA LYS A 10 -10.46 -3.84 -7.86
C LYS A 10 -9.65 -4.88 -8.58
N LYS A 11 -9.52 -6.05 -7.97
CA LYS A 11 -8.99 -7.21 -8.69
C LYS A 11 -9.86 -7.47 -9.91
N ARG A 12 -9.22 -7.83 -11.03
CA ARG A 12 -9.88 -8.20 -12.28
C ARG A 12 -9.60 -9.65 -12.60
N ILE A 13 -10.52 -10.28 -13.32
CA ILE A 13 -10.29 -11.64 -13.82
C ILE A 13 -9.33 -11.61 -15.01
N LEU A 14 -8.37 -12.52 -14.99
CA LEU A 14 -7.26 -12.57 -15.94
C LEU A 14 -7.71 -12.81 -17.40
N PHE A 15 -8.84 -13.51 -17.60
CA PHE A 15 -9.30 -13.95 -18.93
C PHE A 15 -10.31 -13.01 -19.62
N LEU A 16 -10.95 -12.11 -18.89
CA LEU A 16 -12.02 -11.23 -19.41
C LEU A 16 -11.88 -9.77 -18.97
N GLY A 17 -10.88 -9.43 -18.13
CA GLY A 17 -10.66 -8.06 -17.64
C GLY A 17 -11.80 -7.47 -16.79
N LEU A 18 -12.83 -8.28 -16.49
CA LEU A 18 -14.01 -7.89 -15.73
C LEU A 18 -13.70 -7.84 -14.22
N PRO A 19 -14.24 -6.86 -13.47
CA PRO A 19 -14.05 -6.75 -12.02
C PRO A 19 -15.04 -7.67 -11.26
N TRP A 20 -15.08 -8.96 -11.60
CA TRP A 20 -15.99 -9.93 -10.94
C TRP A 20 -15.46 -10.39 -9.57
N THR A 21 -14.18 -10.21 -9.29
CA THR A 21 -13.62 -10.62 -8.00
C THR A 21 -14.03 -9.66 -6.88
N PHE A 22 -14.42 -10.20 -5.74
CA PHE A 22 -14.79 -9.47 -4.53
C PHE A 22 -13.57 -8.98 -3.72
N THR A 23 -12.54 -8.50 -4.42
CA THR A 23 -11.34 -7.95 -3.80
C THR A 23 -11.22 -6.49 -4.17
N LYS A 24 -11.20 -5.63 -3.15
CA LYS A 24 -11.04 -4.18 -3.26
C LYS A 24 -9.73 -3.78 -2.62
N TYR A 25 -8.99 -2.93 -3.30
CA TYR A 25 -7.73 -2.36 -2.86
C TYR A 25 -7.93 -0.86 -2.70
N THR A 26 -7.70 -0.36 -1.48
CA THR A 26 -7.72 1.07 -1.19
C THR A 26 -6.32 1.46 -0.74
N ILE A 27 -5.68 2.35 -1.49
CA ILE A 27 -4.33 2.82 -1.23
C ILE A 27 -4.45 4.30 -0.85
N GLY A 28 -4.36 4.61 0.44
CA GLY A 28 -4.27 5.97 0.96
C GLY A 28 -2.82 6.38 1.25
N GLN A 29 -2.62 7.60 1.75
CA GLN A 29 -1.28 8.10 2.11
C GLN A 29 -0.70 7.41 3.36
N GLU A 30 -1.53 7.11 4.36
CA GLU A 30 -1.08 6.54 5.62
C GLU A 30 -1.32 5.04 5.74
N ILE A 31 -2.40 4.54 5.13
CA ILE A 31 -2.86 3.15 5.25
C ILE A 31 -3.17 2.57 3.87
N LEU A 32 -2.70 1.34 3.67
CA LEU A 32 -3.08 0.42 2.61
C LEU A 32 -4.12 -0.56 3.18
N THR A 33 -5.28 -0.64 2.54
CA THR A 33 -6.36 -1.55 2.92
C THR A 33 -6.64 -2.53 1.80
N VAL A 34 -6.68 -3.82 2.15
CA VAL A 34 -7.02 -4.91 1.24
C VAL A 34 -8.22 -5.67 1.79
N ASN A 35 -9.35 -5.51 1.12
CA ASN A 35 -10.59 -6.18 1.48
C ASN A 35 -10.86 -7.32 0.50
N THR A 36 -10.90 -8.55 1.00
CA THR A 36 -11.13 -9.75 0.20
C THR A 36 -12.28 -10.56 0.79
N GLY A 37 -13.27 -10.94 -0.01
CA GLY A 37 -14.26 -11.90 0.48
C GLY A 37 -15.53 -12.00 -0.34
N LEU A 38 -16.04 -13.23 -0.47
CA LEU A 38 -17.37 -13.51 -1.04
C LEU A 38 -18.30 -14.10 0.03
N LEU A 39 -17.84 -15.15 0.73
CA LEU A 39 -18.56 -15.79 1.84
C LEU A 39 -17.97 -15.44 3.21
N ARG A 40 -16.65 -15.24 3.25
CA ARG A 40 -15.89 -14.78 4.41
C ARG A 40 -15.17 -13.50 4.00
N THR A 41 -15.39 -12.43 4.75
CA THR A 41 -14.78 -11.13 4.52
C THR A 41 -13.55 -10.99 5.40
N GLU A 42 -12.41 -10.71 4.78
CA GLU A 42 -11.15 -10.42 5.46
C GLU A 42 -10.69 -9.02 5.05
N GLU A 43 -10.41 -8.21 6.06
CA GLU A 43 -9.95 -6.83 5.92
C GLU A 43 -8.54 -6.75 6.49
N ASN A 44 -7.56 -6.50 5.61
CA ASN A 44 -6.16 -6.39 5.99
C ASN A 44 -5.70 -4.95 5.88
N TYR A 45 -5.22 -4.41 6.99
CA TYR A 45 -4.69 -3.05 7.08
C TYR A 45 -3.19 -3.08 7.21
N CYS A 46 -2.50 -2.24 6.44
CA CYS A 46 -1.07 -2.06 6.57
C CYS A 46 -0.75 -0.57 6.55
N TYR A 47 -0.02 -0.12 7.56
CA TYR A 47 0.47 1.25 7.59
C TYR A 47 1.62 1.43 6.59
N MET A 48 1.60 2.53 5.87
CA MET A 48 2.57 2.84 4.83
C MET A 48 4.01 2.92 5.38
N TYR A 49 4.19 3.43 6.62
CA TYR A 49 5.52 3.48 7.26
C TYR A 49 6.13 2.10 7.55
N LYS A 50 5.32 1.03 7.58
CA LYS A 50 5.78 -0.36 7.80
C LYS A 50 6.11 -1.10 6.52
N ILE A 51 5.65 -0.62 5.37
CA ILE A 51 6.05 -1.18 4.07
C ILE A 51 7.54 -0.91 3.93
N GLN A 52 8.34 -1.90 3.56
CA GLN A 52 9.79 -1.81 3.41
C GLN A 52 10.19 -1.69 1.95
N ASP A 53 9.67 -2.60 1.12
CA ASP A 53 9.98 -2.72 -0.29
C ASP A 53 8.72 -3.02 -1.11
N VAL A 54 8.73 -2.62 -2.38
CA VAL A 54 7.60 -2.78 -3.31
C VAL A 54 8.10 -3.33 -4.64
N LYS A 55 7.62 -4.52 -5.00
CA LYS A 55 7.97 -5.22 -6.23
C LYS A 55 6.80 -5.22 -7.21
N LEU A 56 7.06 -4.85 -8.47
CA LEU A 56 6.12 -4.99 -9.57
C LEU A 56 6.40 -6.30 -10.33
N THR A 57 5.39 -7.16 -10.44
CA THR A 57 5.47 -8.42 -11.20
C THR A 57 4.43 -8.39 -12.33
N THR A 58 4.86 -8.82 -13.52
CA THR A 58 3.98 -8.93 -14.70
C THR A 58 4.21 -10.25 -15.40
N THR A 59 3.16 -11.05 -15.51
CA THR A 59 3.12 -12.29 -16.29
C THR A 59 2.80 -12.00 -17.76
N LEU A 60 3.01 -12.98 -18.65
CA LEU A 60 2.77 -12.80 -20.10
C LEU A 60 1.30 -12.47 -20.40
N THR A 61 0.36 -13.14 -19.73
CA THR A 61 -1.07 -12.90 -19.87
C THR A 61 -1.45 -11.52 -19.32
N GLU A 62 -0.96 -11.16 -18.14
CA GLU A 62 -1.13 -9.81 -17.58
C GLU A 62 -0.63 -8.72 -18.53
N ARG A 63 0.52 -8.92 -19.19
CA ARG A 63 1.07 -7.96 -20.17
C ARG A 63 0.16 -7.78 -21.38
N ILE A 64 -0.45 -8.85 -21.89
CA ILE A 64 -1.39 -8.79 -23.02
C ILE A 64 -2.66 -8.02 -22.62
N PHE A 65 -3.14 -8.17 -21.39
CA PHE A 65 -4.34 -7.50 -20.89
C PHE A 65 -4.09 -6.16 -20.20
N GLY A 66 -2.85 -5.67 -20.16
CA GLY A 66 -2.47 -4.43 -19.48
C GLY A 66 -2.70 -4.46 -17.97
N LEU A 67 -2.54 -5.64 -17.37
CA LEU A 67 -2.63 -5.89 -15.94
C LEU A 67 -1.23 -6.12 -15.36
N ALA A 68 -1.13 -6.01 -14.04
CA ALA A 68 0.09 -6.27 -13.31
C ALA A 68 -0.22 -6.51 -11.83
N THR A 69 0.73 -7.10 -11.12
CA THR A 69 0.62 -7.40 -9.69
C THR A 69 1.70 -6.65 -8.92
N VAL A 70 1.29 -5.86 -7.93
CA VAL A 70 2.20 -5.16 -7.00
C VAL A 70 2.31 -5.98 -5.72
N VAL A 71 3.53 -6.24 -5.29
CA VAL A 71 3.83 -6.98 -4.06
C VAL A 71 4.54 -6.03 -3.10
N CYS A 72 3.90 -5.75 -1.97
CA CYS A 72 4.45 -4.95 -0.89
C CYS A 72 5.00 -5.88 0.18
N TYR A 73 6.27 -5.71 0.55
CA TYR A 73 6.88 -6.38 1.69
C TYR A 73 6.76 -5.48 2.90
N THR A 74 6.24 -6.03 3.99
CA THR A 74 5.99 -5.28 5.22
C THR A 74 6.86 -5.81 6.34
N GLY A 75 7.23 -4.94 7.27
CA GLY A 75 7.89 -5.34 8.52
C GLY A 75 6.92 -5.85 9.59
N ASP A 76 5.67 -6.15 9.25
CA ASP A 76 4.69 -6.69 10.20
C ASP A 76 4.83 -8.21 10.34
N VAL A 77 4.69 -8.71 11.57
CA VAL A 77 4.81 -10.15 11.88
C VAL A 77 3.59 -10.91 11.36
N THR A 78 2.42 -10.26 11.34
CA THR A 78 1.16 -10.90 10.97
C THR A 78 1.01 -11.10 9.46
N HIS A 79 1.49 -10.12 8.67
CA HIS A 79 1.32 -10.09 7.22
C HIS A 79 2.61 -9.59 6.55
N PRO A 80 3.64 -10.44 6.43
CA PRO A 80 4.95 -10.03 5.91
C PRO A 80 4.90 -9.63 4.43
N GLN A 81 3.88 -10.07 3.69
CA GLN A 81 3.72 -9.79 2.28
C GLN A 81 2.25 -9.49 1.95
N ILE A 82 2.01 -8.40 1.24
CA ILE A 82 0.69 -7.99 0.75
C ILE A 82 0.75 -7.83 -0.76
N SER A 83 -0.10 -8.56 -1.48
CA SER A 83 -0.13 -8.53 -2.94
C SER A 83 -1.41 -7.92 -3.49
N LEU A 84 -1.25 -6.87 -4.29
CA LEU A 84 -2.29 -6.22 -5.08
C LEU A 84 -2.31 -6.86 -6.47
N THR A 85 -3.19 -7.84 -6.69
CA THR A 85 -3.17 -8.72 -7.88
C THR A 85 -4.06 -8.20 -9.02
N HIS A 86 -3.59 -8.36 -10.27
CA HIS A 86 -4.34 -8.07 -11.50
C HIS A 86 -4.93 -6.64 -11.57
N ILE A 87 -4.10 -5.64 -11.34
CA ILE A 87 -4.47 -4.21 -11.38
C ILE A 87 -3.98 -3.58 -12.68
N LYS A 88 -4.75 -2.63 -13.23
CA LYS A 88 -4.37 -1.90 -14.46
C LYS A 88 -3.27 -0.87 -14.20
N ASN A 89 -3.47 0.00 -13.22
CA ASN A 89 -2.58 1.12 -12.93
C ASN A 89 -1.44 0.74 -11.96
N ALA A 90 -0.93 -0.49 -12.05
CA ALA A 90 0.01 -1.03 -11.07
C ALA A 90 1.33 -0.25 -10.99
N ARG A 91 1.79 0.35 -12.11
CA ARG A 91 3.02 1.16 -12.12
C ARG A 91 2.84 2.44 -11.31
N GLU A 92 1.77 3.17 -11.57
CA GLU A 92 1.42 4.40 -10.84
C GLU A 92 1.19 4.11 -9.36
N ILE A 93 0.45 3.04 -9.04
CA ILE A 93 0.21 2.63 -7.65
C ILE A 93 1.51 2.24 -6.96
N LYS A 94 2.41 1.54 -7.64
CA LYS A 94 3.73 1.19 -7.09
C LYS A 94 4.55 2.45 -6.79
N ASP A 95 4.58 3.42 -7.70
CA ASP A 95 5.28 4.69 -7.49
C ASP A 95 4.66 5.48 -6.33
N PHE A 96 3.33 5.54 -6.25
CA PHE A 96 2.59 6.18 -5.17
C PHE A 96 2.88 5.55 -3.80
N ILE A 97 2.84 4.21 -3.70
CA ILE A 97 3.14 3.49 -2.45
C ILE A 97 4.57 3.79 -2.00
N LEU A 98 5.52 3.84 -2.94
CA LEU A 98 6.92 4.12 -2.64
C LEU A 98 7.11 5.54 -2.08
N GLU A 99 6.49 6.54 -2.71
CA GLU A 99 6.51 7.93 -2.26
C GLU A 99 5.82 8.09 -0.90
N ALA A 100 4.61 7.54 -0.74
CA ALA A 100 3.86 7.61 0.51
C ALA A 100 4.60 6.92 1.67
N ALA A 101 5.30 5.80 1.41
CA ALA A 101 6.10 5.11 2.42
C ALA A 101 7.31 5.95 2.85
N GLU A 102 7.99 6.59 1.92
CA GLU A 102 9.08 7.51 2.23
C GLU A 102 8.59 8.72 3.03
N GLU A 103 7.49 9.36 2.61
CA GLU A 103 6.92 10.50 3.31
C GLU A 103 6.49 10.13 4.74
N ALA A 104 5.82 8.99 4.92
CA ALA A 104 5.41 8.50 6.23
C ALA A 104 6.60 8.22 7.16
N ARG A 105 7.72 7.70 6.61
CA ARG A 105 8.97 7.50 7.38
C ARG A 105 9.63 8.82 7.74
N GLN A 106 9.67 9.79 6.82
CA GLN A 106 10.22 11.12 7.07
C GLN A 106 9.47 11.83 8.18
N LYS A 107 8.12 11.83 8.14
CA LYS A 107 7.26 12.40 9.20
C LYS A 107 7.57 11.82 10.57
N ARG A 108 7.82 10.50 10.67
CA ARG A 108 8.23 9.87 11.94
C ARG A 108 9.62 10.30 12.40
N ARG A 109 10.58 10.44 11.49
CA ARG A 109 11.96 10.88 11.84
C ARG A 109 11.98 12.31 12.37
N THR A 110 11.22 13.21 11.75
CA THR A 110 11.15 14.61 12.18
C THR A 110 10.45 14.74 13.54
N MET A 111 9.36 14.01 13.77
CA MET A 111 8.70 13.97 15.08
C MET A 111 9.63 13.48 16.19
N ASN A 112 10.39 12.41 15.95
CA ASN A 112 11.32 11.88 16.96
C ASN A 112 12.46 12.85 17.31
N THR A 113 12.90 13.66 16.34
CA THR A 113 13.99 14.64 16.58
C THR A 113 13.51 15.83 17.42
N LEU A 114 12.25 16.25 17.25
CA LEU A 114 11.66 17.36 18.01
C LEU A 114 11.47 17.04 19.50
N ASP A 115 11.14 15.78 19.82
CA ASP A 115 10.89 15.32 21.21
C ASP A 115 12.19 15.29 22.06
N ILE A 116 13.34 15.02 21.42
CA ILE A 116 14.66 15.00 22.08
C ILE A 116 15.09 16.38 22.60
N GLY A 117 14.60 17.47 22.00
CA GLY A 117 14.92 18.83 22.43
C GLY A 117 14.09 19.36 23.61
N SER A 118 12.98 18.70 23.97
CA SER A 118 12.03 19.18 24.98
C SER A 118 12.25 18.62 26.39
N SER A 119 13.08 17.59 26.54
CA SER A 119 13.30 16.88 27.81
C SER A 119 14.52 17.39 28.60
N GLY A 120 15.15 18.48 28.17
CA GLY A 120 16.39 19.01 28.75
C GLY A 120 16.28 20.38 29.46
N SER A 121 15.09 20.89 29.74
CA SER A 121 14.92 22.25 30.28
C SER A 121 13.83 22.38 31.34
N GLU A 122 13.81 21.49 32.33
CA GLU A 122 13.00 21.63 33.55
C GLU A 122 13.74 21.10 34.79
N GLU A 123 14.98 21.54 35.00
CA GLU A 123 15.65 21.43 36.32
C GLU A 123 16.47 22.70 36.56
N GLU A 124 15.81 23.75 37.11
CA GLU A 124 16.39 24.77 38.00
C GLU A 124 15.28 25.61 38.67
#